data_AF-A0A101JAF2-F1
#
_entry.id   AF-A0A101JAF2-F1
#
_cell.length_a   1.000
_cell.length_b   1.000
_cell.length_c   1.000
_cell.angle_alpha   90.00
_cell.angle_beta   90.00
_cell.angle_gamma   90.00
#
_symmetry.space_group_name_H-M   'P 1'
#
loop_
_entity.id
_entity.type
_entity.pdbx_description
1 polymer ?
#
loop_
_entity_poly.entity_id
_entity_poly.type
_entity_poly.pdbx_seq_one_letter_code
_entity_poly.pdbx_strand_id
1 'polypeptide(L)'
;MAVDQSRSVLFRFGSSATRRWLLALTLAGGTVMLPSPAMAKVPDVPSPSTSCAGGSGTSTDRQIAGQLRSSMTGQRIGSSLTAARIACARGIVRAVQQRGLGQRAAVLALTTAITESSLNNHLFAVDHDSLGLFQQRPSMGWGSPDELVDVTYATNAFLNAMIRKYPGGSWQSGEIGPICQRVQTSAHPAAYAREAPDAQLIVSALWADASTVTESGTTTAARPPVVPAASPVPTGPFQKALAAAATSLGPLDGHHALAMADWNGDKHPDLLSVSGAGVATGKTEVRIINGATNFGSLLLTTATVLGPTDERSAYAVADWNADGRPDLVVVQKSGTASGKTEVRIVDGASNFQQLLVDTATVLGPTDDRYQFSVADGNADGRLDLVAAQTTGTASKKVEVQVVDGASSFQKLVGPAVISAEPARDGLEVSAADWNADKRPDLVTVQKSGTASGKTEVRVLDGASGLTRSLAKVSTAQPATDDRHEVLLTDWNADGHPDLAVVQKTGTASGWAEVTILGG
;
A
#
# COMPACT_ATOMS: atom_id res chain seq x y z
N MET A 1 -0.95 15.19 30.05
CA MET A 1 -0.27 14.45 28.96
C MET A 1 -0.90 13.09 28.86
N ALA A 2 -1.29 12.65 27.66
CA ALA A 2 -1.59 11.24 27.42
C ALA A 2 -0.26 10.54 27.06
N VAL A 3 -0.16 9.25 27.39
CA VAL A 3 0.86 8.37 26.80
C VAL A 3 0.38 8.05 25.39
N ASP A 4 1.28 8.12 24.41
CA ASP A 4 0.96 7.72 23.03
C ASP A 4 0.95 6.19 22.95
N GLN A 5 -0.23 5.58 23.08
CA GLN A 5 -0.40 4.13 22.97
C GLN A 5 -0.49 3.70 21.50
N SER A 6 0.51 4.09 20.70
CA SER A 6 0.73 3.60 19.34
C SER A 6 0.84 2.08 19.32
N ARG A 7 -0.11 1.44 18.64
CA ARG A 7 -0.58 0.06 18.88
C ARG A 7 0.36 -1.01 18.30
N SER A 8 0.81 -1.97 19.13
CA SER A 8 1.72 -3.05 18.68
C SER A 8 1.00 -4.26 18.07
N VAL A 9 1.28 -4.56 16.80
CA VAL A 9 0.85 -5.81 16.12
C VAL A 9 2.06 -6.72 15.85
N LEU A 10 1.85 -8.03 15.75
CA LEU A 10 2.88 -9.05 16.02
C LEU A 10 2.77 -10.29 15.10
N PHE A 11 3.84 -10.61 14.36
CA PHE A 11 3.73 -11.43 13.12
C PHE A 11 4.57 -12.73 13.07
N ARG A 12 4.32 -13.53 12.03
CA ARG A 12 4.95 -14.82 11.73
C ARG A 12 5.81 -14.79 10.45
N PHE A 13 6.74 -15.74 10.37
CA PHE A 13 7.34 -16.20 9.12
C PHE A 13 6.30 -17.01 8.32
N GLY A 14 6.20 -16.80 7.01
CA GLY A 14 5.16 -17.39 6.15
C GLY A 14 5.59 -18.70 5.47
N SER A 15 4.82 -19.78 5.63
CA SER A 15 5.05 -21.07 4.97
C SER A 15 4.10 -21.28 3.78
N SER A 16 4.64 -21.55 2.59
CA SER A 16 3.87 -21.55 1.34
C SER A 16 3.54 -22.94 0.80
N ALA A 17 2.26 -23.20 0.50
CA ALA A 17 1.80 -24.43 -0.16
C ALA A 17 1.03 -24.11 -1.46
N THR A 18 1.63 -24.37 -2.63
CA THR A 18 1.08 -23.97 -3.93
C THR A 18 0.20 -25.03 -4.59
N ARG A 19 -0.89 -24.61 -5.26
CA ARG A 19 -1.61 -25.38 -6.30
C ARG A 19 -2.25 -24.44 -7.33
N ARG A 20 -2.28 -24.85 -8.61
CA ARG A 20 -2.82 -24.10 -9.75
C ARG A 20 -4.09 -24.78 -10.31
N TRP A 21 -4.99 -23.97 -10.89
CA TRP A 21 -5.98 -24.40 -11.89
C TRP A 21 -6.14 -23.34 -12.99
N LEU A 22 -6.95 -23.62 -14.02
CA LEU A 22 -6.87 -23.03 -15.37
C LEU A 22 -8.26 -22.88 -16.04
N LEU A 23 -8.31 -22.09 -17.13
CA LEU A 23 -9.45 -21.87 -18.06
C LEU A 23 -10.66 -21.10 -17.48
N ALA A 24 -11.52 -20.40 -18.26
CA ALA A 24 -11.51 -20.05 -19.69
C ALA A 24 -12.25 -18.70 -19.96
N LEU A 25 -12.31 -18.27 -21.23
CA LEU A 25 -12.80 -16.98 -21.73
C LEU A 25 -14.11 -17.10 -22.53
N THR A 26 -14.98 -16.08 -22.52
CA THR A 26 -15.81 -15.65 -23.69
C THR A 26 -16.29 -14.20 -23.53
N LEU A 27 -16.68 -13.53 -24.64
CA LEU A 27 -16.83 -12.06 -24.69
C LEU A 27 -17.75 -11.59 -25.84
N ALA A 28 -18.70 -10.68 -25.57
CA ALA A 28 -19.45 -9.84 -26.53
C ALA A 28 -20.22 -8.73 -25.76
N GLY A 29 -20.53 -7.53 -26.29
CA GLY A 29 -20.11 -6.91 -27.55
C GLY A 29 -21.21 -6.04 -28.20
N GLY A 30 -21.11 -4.69 -28.11
CA GLY A 30 -21.99 -3.76 -28.84
C GLY A 30 -22.10 -2.35 -28.24
N THR A 31 -22.05 -1.30 -29.07
CA THR A 31 -22.13 0.13 -28.70
C THR A 31 -22.80 0.97 -29.79
N VAL A 32 -23.52 2.04 -29.43
CA VAL A 32 -23.75 3.29 -30.21
C VAL A 32 -24.02 4.42 -29.20
N MET A 33 -23.67 5.67 -29.55
CA MET A 33 -23.71 6.85 -28.68
C MET A 33 -24.73 7.93 -29.13
N LEU A 34 -24.87 9.01 -28.35
CA LEU A 34 -26.01 9.95 -28.35
C LEU A 34 -25.50 11.42 -28.28
N PRO A 35 -26.28 12.44 -28.69
CA PRO A 35 -25.85 13.84 -28.68
C PRO A 35 -26.51 14.73 -27.61
N SER A 36 -25.76 15.72 -27.13
CA SER A 36 -26.18 16.90 -26.32
C SER A 36 -25.30 18.10 -26.76
N PRO A 37 -25.62 19.39 -26.47
CA PRO A 37 -25.18 19.99 -25.19
C PRO A 37 -25.92 21.24 -24.66
N ALA A 38 -25.72 21.56 -23.37
CA ALA A 38 -25.58 22.92 -22.83
C ALA A 38 -24.82 22.83 -21.47
N MET A 39 -24.04 23.85 -21.07
CA MET A 39 -23.04 23.70 -20.00
C MET A 39 -23.19 24.68 -18.81
N ALA A 40 -22.74 24.23 -17.64
CA ALA A 40 -22.44 25.04 -16.45
C ALA A 40 -21.10 24.59 -15.82
N LYS A 41 -20.56 25.39 -14.89
CA LYS A 41 -19.18 25.31 -14.38
C LYS A 41 -19.06 24.39 -13.14
N VAL A 42 -17.95 23.65 -13.01
CA VAL A 42 -17.71 22.63 -11.97
C VAL A 42 -16.45 22.96 -11.14
N PRO A 43 -16.36 22.61 -9.83
CA PRO A 43 -15.15 22.78 -9.01
C PRO A 43 -14.10 21.68 -9.23
N ASP A 44 -12.88 21.89 -8.71
CA ASP A 44 -11.77 20.94 -8.83
C ASP A 44 -12.02 19.60 -8.09
N VAL A 45 -11.60 18.50 -8.70
CA VAL A 45 -11.72 17.13 -8.19
C VAL A 45 -10.34 16.46 -8.21
N PRO A 46 -9.90 15.79 -7.11
CA PRO A 46 -8.64 15.08 -7.10
C PRO A 46 -8.65 13.95 -8.15
N SER A 47 -7.73 14.03 -9.11
CA SER A 47 -7.69 13.14 -10.27
C SER A 47 -6.96 11.83 -9.95
N PRO A 48 -7.47 10.66 -10.39
CA PRO A 48 -6.83 9.38 -10.13
C PRO A 48 -5.50 9.25 -10.88
N SER A 49 -4.40 9.11 -10.13
CA SER A 49 -3.07 8.82 -10.65
C SER A 49 -3.10 7.54 -11.49
N THR A 50 -2.75 7.68 -12.78
CA THR A 50 -2.85 6.55 -13.72
C THR A 50 -1.55 5.76 -13.74
N SER A 51 -1.65 4.45 -13.56
CA SER A 51 -0.52 3.55 -13.31
C SER A 51 0.42 3.41 -14.51
N CYS A 52 1.57 4.09 -14.42
CA CYS A 52 2.65 4.04 -15.41
C CYS A 52 3.93 3.38 -14.86
N ALA A 53 4.01 3.11 -13.56
CA ALA A 53 5.24 2.72 -12.86
C ALA A 53 5.41 1.21 -12.60
N GLY A 54 4.37 0.39 -12.74
CA GLY A 54 4.41 -1.03 -12.34
C GLY A 54 3.43 -1.97 -13.06
N GLY A 55 2.90 -1.57 -14.22
CA GLY A 55 1.92 -2.38 -14.96
C GLY A 55 2.54 -3.13 -16.14
N SER A 56 2.36 -4.45 -16.22
CA SER A 56 2.58 -5.24 -17.45
C SER A 56 1.57 -4.94 -18.58
N GLY A 57 0.70 -3.95 -18.35
CA GLY A 57 -0.42 -3.55 -19.19
C GLY A 57 -1.65 -4.45 -19.01
N THR A 58 -2.82 -3.82 -19.01
CA THR A 58 -4.12 -4.52 -19.08
C THR A 58 -4.20 -5.38 -20.35
N SER A 59 -5.22 -6.24 -20.42
CA SER A 59 -5.57 -6.94 -21.67
C SER A 59 -5.80 -5.95 -22.82
N THR A 60 -6.47 -4.83 -22.55
CA THR A 60 -6.70 -3.73 -23.50
C THR A 60 -5.38 -3.10 -23.95
N ASP A 61 -4.44 -2.86 -23.04
CA ASP A 61 -3.11 -2.32 -23.39
C ASP A 61 -2.30 -3.29 -24.26
N ARG A 62 -2.44 -4.60 -24.02
CA ARG A 62 -1.83 -5.65 -24.86
C ARG A 62 -2.48 -5.72 -26.24
N GLN A 63 -3.79 -5.51 -26.34
CA GLN A 63 -4.50 -5.45 -27.61
C GLN A 63 -4.10 -4.21 -28.42
N ILE A 64 -4.13 -3.02 -27.82
CA ILE A 64 -3.71 -1.77 -28.47
C ILE A 64 -2.23 -1.84 -28.89
N ALA A 65 -1.35 -2.36 -28.03
CA ALA A 65 0.05 -2.58 -28.39
C ALA A 65 0.19 -3.56 -29.57
N GLY A 66 -0.57 -4.66 -29.58
CA GLY A 66 -0.59 -5.62 -30.68
C GLY A 66 -1.06 -5.01 -32.01
N GLN A 67 -2.08 -4.16 -31.97
CA GLN A 67 -2.66 -3.49 -33.15
C GLN A 67 -1.73 -2.42 -33.75
N LEU A 68 -1.03 -1.64 -32.93
CA LEU A 68 -0.22 -0.50 -33.41
C LEU A 68 1.17 -0.89 -33.94
N ARG A 69 1.78 -1.98 -33.43
CA ARG A 69 3.18 -2.38 -33.75
C ARG A 69 3.51 -2.47 -35.24
N SER A 70 2.56 -2.90 -36.08
CA SER A 70 2.76 -3.06 -37.52
C SER A 70 2.75 -1.75 -38.30
N SER A 71 2.25 -0.66 -37.69
CA SER A 71 2.16 0.68 -38.28
C SER A 71 3.19 1.67 -37.72
N MET A 72 3.97 1.25 -36.71
CA MET A 72 4.98 2.08 -36.06
C MET A 72 6.30 2.12 -36.83
N THR A 73 6.91 3.30 -36.86
CA THR A 73 8.10 3.63 -37.65
C THR A 73 9.14 4.47 -36.89
N GLY A 74 8.82 4.92 -35.67
CA GLY A 74 9.76 5.60 -34.77
C GLY A 74 10.92 4.71 -34.34
N GLN A 75 12.07 5.32 -34.05
CA GLN A 75 13.30 4.59 -33.74
C GLN A 75 13.39 4.18 -32.27
N ARG A 76 12.67 4.86 -31.37
CA ARG A 76 12.77 4.64 -29.92
C ARG A 76 11.78 3.62 -29.36
N ILE A 77 10.69 3.35 -30.08
CA ILE A 77 9.70 2.33 -29.73
C ILE A 77 9.45 1.39 -30.91
N GLY A 78 8.90 1.87 -32.03
CA GLY A 78 8.65 1.04 -33.20
C GLY A 78 7.83 -0.23 -32.87
N SER A 79 8.23 -1.36 -33.48
CA SER A 79 7.66 -2.68 -33.18
C SER A 79 7.89 -3.18 -31.73
N SER A 80 8.73 -2.50 -30.94
CA SER A 80 8.99 -2.81 -29.52
C SER A 80 8.01 -2.13 -28.55
N LEU A 81 6.87 -1.63 -29.05
CA LEU A 81 5.77 -1.14 -28.22
C LEU A 81 5.28 -2.24 -27.25
N THR A 82 5.24 -1.94 -25.96
CA THR A 82 4.71 -2.83 -24.93
C THR A 82 3.41 -2.31 -24.35
N ALA A 83 2.66 -3.19 -23.72
CA ALA A 83 1.43 -2.82 -23.03
C ALA A 83 1.70 -1.93 -21.80
N ALA A 84 2.86 -2.07 -21.16
CA ALA A 84 3.36 -1.11 -20.16
C ALA A 84 3.50 0.29 -20.75
N ARG A 85 4.10 0.43 -21.95
CA ARG A 85 4.24 1.72 -22.65
C ARG A 85 2.89 2.32 -23.09
N ILE A 86 1.88 1.48 -23.40
CA ILE A 86 0.50 1.97 -23.62
C ILE A 86 -0.15 2.43 -22.31
N ALA A 87 0.10 1.78 -21.17
CA ALA A 87 -0.35 2.28 -19.87
C ALA A 87 0.30 3.65 -19.53
N CYS A 88 1.60 3.80 -19.77
CA CYS A 88 2.32 5.09 -19.70
C CYS A 88 1.65 6.17 -20.57
N ALA A 89 1.35 5.83 -21.82
CA ALA A 89 0.68 6.74 -22.74
C ALA A 89 -0.75 7.09 -22.31
N ARG A 90 -1.49 6.14 -21.71
CA ARG A 90 -2.84 6.38 -21.16
C ARG A 90 -2.80 7.36 -19.98
N GLY A 91 -1.75 7.33 -19.16
CA GLY A 91 -1.52 8.34 -18.12
C GLY A 91 -1.38 9.75 -18.69
N ILE A 92 -0.48 9.91 -19.67
CA ILE A 92 -0.28 11.19 -20.38
C ILE A 92 -1.57 11.67 -21.03
N VAL A 93 -2.29 10.81 -21.77
CA VAL A 93 -3.57 11.14 -22.42
C VAL A 93 -4.62 11.61 -21.40
N ARG A 94 -4.78 10.92 -20.27
CA ARG A 94 -5.73 11.29 -19.23
C ARG A 94 -5.38 12.62 -18.57
N ALA A 95 -4.11 12.87 -18.24
CA ALA A 95 -3.69 14.14 -17.64
C ALA A 95 -3.95 15.34 -18.57
N VAL A 96 -3.80 15.16 -19.89
CA VAL A 96 -4.15 16.17 -20.90
C VAL A 96 -5.66 16.41 -20.96
N GLN A 97 -6.46 15.34 -20.94
CA GLN A 97 -7.93 15.40 -20.95
C GLN A 97 -8.51 16.04 -19.68
N GLN A 98 -7.98 15.69 -18.51
CA GLN A 98 -8.34 16.28 -17.21
C GLN A 98 -8.11 17.79 -17.20
N ARG A 99 -7.09 18.29 -17.92
CA ARG A 99 -6.85 19.73 -18.09
C ARG A 99 -7.60 20.37 -19.28
N GLY A 100 -8.57 19.68 -19.87
CA GLY A 100 -9.41 20.22 -20.96
C GLY A 100 -8.66 20.56 -22.26
N LEU A 101 -7.46 20.02 -22.46
CA LEU A 101 -6.68 20.28 -23.68
C LEU A 101 -6.98 19.24 -24.76
N GLY A 102 -7.06 19.68 -26.02
CA GLY A 102 -7.36 18.79 -27.15
C GLY A 102 -6.25 17.81 -27.50
N GLN A 103 -6.60 16.77 -28.29
CA GLN A 103 -5.76 15.62 -28.69
C GLN A 103 -4.32 15.99 -29.07
N ARG A 104 -4.13 17.13 -29.75
CA ARG A 104 -2.80 17.61 -30.16
C ARG A 104 -1.85 17.91 -28.97
N ALA A 105 -2.36 18.35 -27.82
CA ALA A 105 -1.54 18.51 -26.62
C ALA A 105 -1.01 17.17 -26.10
N ALA A 106 -1.81 16.09 -26.21
CA ALA A 106 -1.35 14.74 -25.89
C ALA A 106 -0.36 14.22 -26.92
N VAL A 107 -0.50 14.55 -28.22
CA VAL A 107 0.54 14.23 -29.22
C VAL A 107 1.86 14.91 -28.86
N LEU A 108 1.86 16.18 -28.45
CA LEU A 108 3.08 16.90 -28.04
C LEU A 108 3.71 16.30 -26.77
N ALA A 109 2.92 16.04 -25.74
CA ALA A 109 3.39 15.42 -24.49
C ALA A 109 3.91 13.98 -24.73
N LEU A 110 3.20 13.17 -25.53
CA LEU A 110 3.60 11.80 -25.80
C LEU A 110 4.80 11.71 -26.75
N THR A 111 4.89 12.56 -27.77
CA THR A 111 6.11 12.68 -28.61
C THR A 111 7.32 12.97 -27.73
N THR A 112 7.15 13.85 -26.74
CA THR A 112 8.20 14.14 -25.77
C THR A 112 8.57 12.90 -24.96
N ALA A 113 7.64 12.27 -24.26
CA ALA A 113 7.94 11.11 -23.43
C ALA A 113 8.47 9.88 -24.20
N ILE A 114 8.12 9.71 -25.49
CA ILE A 114 8.77 8.73 -26.36
C ILE A 114 10.22 9.15 -26.66
N THR A 115 10.45 10.43 -26.95
CA THR A 115 11.77 10.96 -27.32
C THR A 115 12.76 10.97 -26.15
N GLU A 116 12.31 11.23 -24.93
CA GLU A 116 13.19 11.25 -23.76
C GLU A 116 13.46 9.82 -23.27
N SER A 117 12.40 9.10 -22.88
CA SER A 117 12.50 7.83 -22.14
C SER A 117 12.05 6.58 -22.89
N SER A 118 11.62 6.68 -24.16
CA SER A 118 10.90 5.59 -24.88
C SER A 118 9.65 5.09 -24.13
N LEU A 119 8.96 5.99 -23.41
CA LEU A 119 7.83 5.70 -22.51
C LEU A 119 8.14 4.74 -21.35
N ASN A 120 9.38 4.69 -20.88
CA ASN A 120 9.74 3.97 -19.64
C ASN A 120 9.80 4.98 -18.47
N ASN A 121 9.06 4.77 -17.39
CA ASN A 121 9.04 5.73 -16.28
C ASN A 121 10.24 5.50 -15.36
N HIS A 122 11.29 6.32 -15.49
CA HIS A 122 12.52 6.16 -14.72
C HIS A 122 12.35 6.66 -13.29
N LEU A 123 12.14 5.72 -12.35
CA LEU A 123 11.88 6.01 -10.93
C LEU A 123 13.12 6.47 -10.13
N PHE A 124 14.30 6.36 -10.75
CA PHE A 124 15.58 6.84 -10.24
C PHE A 124 16.31 7.57 -11.37
N ALA A 125 17.24 8.46 -11.02
CA ALA A 125 17.91 9.27 -12.02
C ALA A 125 18.83 8.42 -12.92
N VAL A 126 18.75 8.60 -14.24
CA VAL A 126 19.51 7.81 -15.22
C VAL A 126 20.47 8.64 -16.09
N ASP A 127 20.29 9.96 -16.14
CA ASP A 127 21.26 10.92 -16.70
C ASP A 127 21.26 12.18 -15.82
N HIS A 128 22.39 12.54 -15.22
CA HIS A 128 22.45 13.50 -14.11
C HIS A 128 21.39 13.20 -13.02
N ASP A 129 20.47 14.15 -12.75
CA ASP A 129 19.30 14.05 -11.88
C ASP A 129 17.97 13.91 -12.68
N SER A 130 18.03 13.43 -13.93
CA SER A 130 16.87 13.35 -14.83
C SER A 130 15.97 12.14 -14.51
N LEU A 131 14.68 12.42 -14.30
CA LEU A 131 13.68 11.47 -13.77
C LEU A 131 12.43 11.36 -14.65
N GLY A 132 11.73 10.23 -14.47
CA GLY A 132 10.40 9.97 -15.01
C GLY A 132 10.31 9.87 -16.54
N LEU A 133 9.06 9.80 -17.03
CA LEU A 133 8.74 9.70 -18.47
C LEU A 133 9.33 10.83 -19.33
N PHE A 134 9.51 12.02 -18.76
CA PHE A 134 9.94 13.23 -19.46
C PHE A 134 11.42 13.58 -19.23
N GLN A 135 12.18 12.75 -18.50
CA GLN A 135 13.59 13.01 -18.13
C GLN A 135 13.81 14.45 -17.63
N GLN A 136 12.91 14.86 -16.74
CA GLN A 136 12.92 16.20 -16.16
C GLN A 136 13.85 16.20 -14.94
N ARG A 137 14.51 17.34 -14.70
CA ARG A 137 15.55 17.49 -13.68
C ARG A 137 15.08 18.39 -12.53
N PRO A 138 15.09 17.94 -11.26
CA PRO A 138 14.80 18.81 -10.11
C PRO A 138 15.69 20.06 -10.06
N SER A 139 16.99 19.91 -10.33
CA SER A 139 17.94 21.04 -10.37
C SER A 139 17.66 22.08 -11.46
N MET A 140 16.79 21.77 -12.43
CA MET A 140 16.33 22.70 -13.47
C MET A 140 14.93 23.28 -13.18
N GLY A 141 14.37 23.03 -11.99
CA GLY A 141 13.11 23.62 -11.53
C GLY A 141 11.85 23.02 -12.17
N TRP A 142 11.89 21.74 -12.57
CA TRP A 142 10.72 21.05 -13.12
C TRP A 142 9.75 20.49 -12.06
N GLY A 143 10.26 20.14 -10.88
CA GLY A 143 9.52 19.51 -9.76
C GLY A 143 10.49 18.82 -8.78
N SER A 144 9.99 18.28 -7.66
CA SER A 144 10.75 17.36 -6.80
C SER A 144 11.01 16.02 -7.50
N PRO A 145 11.92 15.16 -6.99
CA PRO A 145 12.11 13.82 -7.54
C PRO A 145 10.80 13.01 -7.65
N ASP A 146 9.97 13.06 -6.59
CA ASP A 146 8.71 12.32 -6.49
C ASP A 146 7.64 12.89 -7.43
N GLU A 147 7.57 14.21 -7.54
CA GLU A 147 6.72 14.91 -8.51
C GLU A 147 7.06 14.54 -9.96
N LEU A 148 8.35 14.33 -10.27
CA LEU A 148 8.78 14.04 -11.64
C LEU A 148 8.62 12.56 -12.05
N VAL A 149 8.45 11.65 -11.09
CA VAL A 149 8.10 10.25 -11.37
C VAL A 149 6.59 10.00 -11.40
N ASP A 150 5.75 10.88 -10.82
CA ASP A 150 4.31 10.86 -11.10
C ASP A 150 4.01 11.37 -12.52
N VAL A 151 3.24 10.59 -13.27
CA VAL A 151 2.97 10.90 -14.68
C VAL A 151 1.90 11.97 -14.84
N THR A 152 0.97 12.13 -13.89
CA THR A 152 -0.01 13.22 -13.93
C THR A 152 0.68 14.55 -13.68
N TYR A 153 1.59 14.63 -12.71
CA TYR A 153 2.42 15.81 -12.45
C TYR A 153 3.38 16.08 -13.61
N ALA A 154 4.24 15.14 -14.00
CA ALA A 154 5.26 15.39 -15.03
C ALA A 154 4.65 15.81 -16.39
N THR A 155 3.49 15.23 -16.74
CA THR A 155 2.69 15.69 -17.88
C THR A 155 2.19 17.12 -17.66
N ASN A 156 1.68 17.46 -16.49
CA ASN A 156 1.24 18.82 -16.17
C ASN A 156 2.39 19.84 -16.09
N ALA A 157 3.58 19.45 -15.65
CA ALA A 157 4.79 20.27 -15.68
C ALA A 157 5.20 20.58 -17.14
N PHE A 158 5.22 19.55 -18.00
CA PHE A 158 5.41 19.71 -19.45
C PHE A 158 4.35 20.64 -20.07
N LEU A 159 3.06 20.44 -19.79
CA LEU A 159 1.97 21.27 -20.31
C LEU A 159 2.05 22.71 -19.81
N ASN A 160 2.44 22.93 -18.55
CA ASN A 160 2.71 24.26 -18.00
C ASN A 160 3.85 24.95 -18.76
N ALA A 161 4.97 24.25 -18.99
CA ALA A 161 6.10 24.79 -19.74
C ALA A 161 5.72 25.08 -21.21
N MET A 162 4.90 24.23 -21.84
CA MET A 162 4.36 24.42 -23.19
C MET A 162 3.52 25.70 -23.29
N ILE A 163 2.55 25.89 -22.39
CA ILE A 163 1.67 27.06 -22.38
C ILE A 163 2.48 28.34 -22.12
N ARG A 164 3.42 28.33 -21.16
CA ARG A 164 4.31 29.48 -20.88
C ARG A 164 5.21 29.85 -22.07
N LYS A 165 5.74 28.87 -22.81
CA LYS A 165 6.66 29.09 -23.94
C LYS A 165 5.96 29.37 -25.29
N TYR A 166 4.65 29.11 -25.38
CA TYR A 166 3.80 29.39 -26.54
C TYR A 166 2.53 30.19 -26.15
N PRO A 167 2.69 31.43 -25.63
CA PRO A 167 1.55 32.32 -25.37
C PRO A 167 0.79 32.60 -26.68
N GLY A 168 -0.53 32.80 -26.56
CA GLY A 168 -1.41 32.92 -27.72
C GLY A 168 -1.71 31.60 -28.46
N GLY A 169 -1.23 30.45 -27.96
CA GLY A 169 -1.70 29.13 -28.43
C GLY A 169 -1.03 28.58 -29.69
N SER A 170 0.04 29.20 -30.20
CA SER A 170 0.72 28.79 -31.45
C SER A 170 1.30 27.36 -31.44
N TRP A 171 1.36 26.70 -30.28
CA TRP A 171 1.60 25.26 -30.16
C TRP A 171 0.50 24.40 -30.86
N GLN A 172 -0.68 24.96 -31.12
CA GLN A 172 -1.81 24.30 -31.78
C GLN A 172 -1.64 24.12 -33.30
N SER A 173 -0.72 24.85 -33.94
CA SER A 173 -0.55 24.84 -35.41
C SER A 173 0.88 24.64 -35.92
N GLY A 174 1.92 24.90 -35.12
CA GLY A 174 3.32 24.72 -35.54
C GLY A 174 3.75 23.26 -35.76
N GLU A 175 5.04 23.04 -36.03
CA GLU A 175 5.60 21.68 -36.15
C GLU A 175 5.83 21.02 -34.79
N ILE A 176 5.44 19.75 -34.65
CA ILE A 176 5.50 19.00 -33.38
C ILE A 176 6.92 18.92 -32.80
N GLY A 177 7.90 18.54 -33.62
CA GLY A 177 9.29 18.38 -33.17
C GLY A 177 9.90 19.66 -32.57
N PRO A 178 9.89 20.79 -33.31
CA PRO A 178 10.30 22.09 -32.81
C PRO A 178 9.53 22.57 -31.57
N ILE A 179 8.23 22.24 -31.43
CA ILE A 179 7.47 22.55 -30.20
C ILE A 179 8.02 21.77 -29.01
N CYS A 180 8.11 20.44 -29.10
CA CYS A 180 8.62 19.60 -28.01
C CYS A 180 10.05 20.00 -27.61
N GLN A 181 10.93 20.21 -28.59
CA GLN A 181 12.28 20.72 -28.38
C GLN A 181 12.28 22.06 -27.64
N ARG A 182 11.46 23.03 -28.03
CA ARG A 182 11.42 24.33 -27.35
C ARG A 182 10.92 24.20 -25.92
N VAL A 183 10.02 23.26 -25.63
CA VAL A 183 9.50 23.01 -24.28
C VAL A 183 10.56 22.40 -23.37
N GLN A 184 11.18 21.29 -23.78
CA GLN A 184 12.18 20.58 -22.98
C GLN A 184 13.54 21.29 -22.94
N THR A 185 13.99 21.85 -24.08
CA THR A 185 15.32 22.46 -24.26
C THR A 185 16.46 21.42 -24.33
N SER A 186 16.22 20.27 -24.98
CA SER A 186 17.18 19.17 -25.10
C SER A 186 18.35 19.49 -26.05
N ALA A 187 19.45 18.75 -25.92
CA ALA A 187 20.62 18.83 -26.80
C ALA A 187 20.38 18.24 -28.20
N HIS A 188 19.30 17.48 -28.40
CA HIS A 188 19.05 16.69 -29.62
C HIS A 188 17.76 17.10 -30.37
N PRO A 189 17.69 18.33 -30.91
CA PRO A 189 16.45 18.94 -31.44
C PRO A 189 15.75 18.13 -32.55
N ALA A 190 16.52 17.40 -33.36
CA ALA A 190 15.99 16.60 -34.47
C ALA A 190 15.34 15.26 -34.03
N ALA A 191 15.41 14.88 -32.75
CA ALA A 191 14.89 13.59 -32.27
C ALA A 191 13.35 13.56 -32.25
N TYR A 192 12.70 14.58 -31.71
CA TYR A 192 11.24 14.63 -31.53
C TYR A 192 10.45 14.50 -32.84
N ALA A 193 10.99 14.99 -33.95
CA ALA A 193 10.34 14.90 -35.25
C ALA A 193 10.20 13.45 -35.76
N ARG A 194 11.09 12.53 -35.35
CA ARG A 194 11.08 11.12 -35.77
C ARG A 194 10.07 10.27 -35.01
N GLU A 195 9.80 10.60 -33.75
CA GLU A 195 8.88 9.83 -32.89
C GLU A 195 7.44 10.39 -32.92
N ALA A 196 7.21 11.55 -33.55
CA ALA A 196 5.91 12.18 -33.67
C ALA A 196 4.82 11.34 -34.39
N PRO A 197 5.11 10.54 -35.44
CA PRO A 197 4.11 9.67 -36.07
C PRO A 197 3.64 8.56 -35.12
N ASP A 198 4.55 7.88 -34.42
CA ASP A 198 4.24 6.86 -33.43
C ASP A 198 3.41 7.45 -32.27
N ALA A 199 3.73 8.68 -31.83
CA ALA A 199 2.92 9.40 -30.85
C ALA A 199 1.50 9.68 -31.34
N GLN A 200 1.32 10.08 -32.60
CA GLN A 200 0.00 10.30 -33.21
C GLN A 200 -0.83 9.02 -33.25
N LEU A 201 -0.21 7.88 -33.60
CA LEU A 201 -0.88 6.57 -33.61
C LEU A 201 -1.35 6.15 -32.21
N ILE A 202 -0.48 6.21 -31.20
CA ILE A 202 -0.84 5.86 -29.81
C ILE A 202 -1.94 6.78 -29.27
N VAL A 203 -1.80 8.10 -29.45
CA VAL A 203 -2.82 9.05 -28.98
C VAL A 203 -4.14 8.82 -29.70
N SER A 204 -4.15 8.55 -31.01
CA SER A 204 -5.41 8.32 -31.76
C SER A 204 -6.16 7.09 -31.26
N ALA A 205 -5.46 6.01 -30.90
CA ALA A 205 -6.08 4.85 -30.28
C ALA A 205 -6.67 5.17 -28.89
N LEU A 206 -5.89 5.83 -28.02
CA LEU A 206 -6.29 6.11 -26.63
C LEU A 206 -7.31 7.25 -26.47
N TRP A 207 -7.37 8.18 -27.43
CA TRP A 207 -8.32 9.30 -27.40
C TRP A 207 -9.75 8.86 -27.72
N ALA A 208 -9.91 7.83 -28.54
CA ALA A 208 -11.20 7.24 -28.87
C ALA A 208 -11.82 6.50 -27.67
N ASP A 209 -11.06 5.61 -27.01
CA ASP A 209 -11.51 4.84 -25.84
C ASP A 209 -12.08 5.75 -24.73
N ALA A 210 -11.40 6.88 -24.45
CA ALA A 210 -11.79 7.84 -23.42
C ALA A 210 -13.10 8.60 -23.72
N SER A 211 -13.60 8.57 -24.95
CA SER A 211 -14.72 9.40 -25.41
C SER A 211 -16.10 8.71 -25.30
N THR A 212 -16.19 7.55 -24.65
CA THR A 212 -17.37 6.65 -24.73
C THR A 212 -18.33 6.67 -23.53
N VAL A 213 -18.17 7.60 -22.58
CA VAL A 213 -18.99 7.67 -21.35
C VAL A 213 -19.77 8.98 -21.26
N THR A 214 -20.90 9.08 -21.98
CA THR A 214 -21.97 10.07 -21.71
C THR A 214 -23.29 9.74 -22.44
N GLU A 215 -24.38 10.35 -21.95
CA GLU A 215 -25.82 10.11 -22.18
C GLU A 215 -26.44 10.80 -23.44
N SER A 216 -27.74 10.70 -23.81
CA SER A 216 -28.94 10.02 -23.23
C SER A 216 -30.06 9.69 -24.26
N GLY A 217 -30.99 8.79 -23.88
CA GLY A 217 -32.28 8.48 -24.58
C GLY A 217 -32.23 7.35 -25.64
N THR A 218 -33.30 6.95 -26.36
CA THR A 218 -34.79 7.13 -26.27
C THR A 218 -35.45 6.28 -27.41
N THR A 219 -36.69 5.76 -27.43
CA THR A 219 -37.86 5.66 -26.51
C THR A 219 -38.73 4.43 -26.86
N THR A 220 -39.35 3.73 -25.90
CA THR A 220 -40.58 2.92 -26.09
C THR A 220 -41.48 3.01 -24.83
N ALA A 221 -42.78 2.74 -24.94
CA ALA A 221 -43.76 3.15 -23.93
C ALA A 221 -43.87 2.26 -22.66
N ALA A 222 -43.84 2.94 -21.51
CA ALA A 222 -44.55 2.67 -20.25
C ALA A 222 -44.88 1.21 -19.84
N ARG A 223 -44.07 0.68 -18.93
CA ARG A 223 -44.51 -0.15 -17.79
C ARG A 223 -43.84 0.43 -16.53
N PRO A 224 -44.55 0.64 -15.41
CA PRO A 224 -43.93 1.24 -14.22
C PRO A 224 -42.79 0.34 -13.71
N PRO A 225 -41.55 0.87 -13.58
CA PRO A 225 -40.44 0.09 -13.07
C PRO A 225 -40.57 -0.03 -11.55
N VAL A 226 -40.55 -1.26 -11.05
CA VAL A 226 -40.14 -1.51 -9.66
C VAL A 226 -38.67 -1.13 -9.59
N VAL A 227 -38.34 -0.08 -8.84
CA VAL A 227 -36.96 0.40 -8.68
C VAL A 227 -36.12 -0.73 -8.06
N PRO A 228 -35.11 -1.27 -8.76
CA PRO A 228 -34.09 -2.08 -8.10
C PRO A 228 -33.37 -1.12 -7.16
N ALA A 229 -33.43 -1.37 -5.85
CA ALA A 229 -32.71 -0.55 -4.89
C ALA A 229 -31.22 -0.53 -5.29
N ALA A 230 -30.63 0.66 -5.41
CA ALA A 230 -29.20 0.77 -5.63
C ALA A 230 -28.47 0.03 -4.50
N SER A 231 -27.61 -0.93 -4.85
CA SER A 231 -26.79 -1.62 -3.87
C SER A 231 -26.07 -0.57 -3.02
N PRO A 232 -26.23 -0.58 -1.68
CA PRO A 232 -25.72 0.51 -0.85
C PRO A 232 -24.21 0.61 -1.03
N VAL A 233 -23.72 1.84 -1.25
CA VAL A 233 -22.29 2.14 -1.10
C VAL A 233 -21.91 1.72 0.31
N PRO A 234 -20.92 0.81 0.50
CA PRO A 234 -20.57 0.35 1.83
C PRO A 234 -20.15 1.51 2.73
N THR A 235 -20.84 1.67 3.86
CA THR A 235 -20.56 2.69 4.88
C THR A 235 -20.20 2.01 6.20
N GLY A 236 -19.24 2.60 6.93
CA GLY A 236 -18.65 2.03 8.14
C GLY A 236 -17.15 1.71 7.97
N PRO A 237 -16.53 1.06 8.97
CA PRO A 237 -15.09 0.82 8.99
C PRO A 237 -14.58 0.01 7.80
N PHE A 238 -13.37 0.33 7.40
CA PHE A 238 -12.53 -0.30 6.38
C PHE A 238 -13.11 -0.30 4.96
N GLN A 239 -14.12 0.54 4.69
CA GLN A 239 -14.74 0.68 3.36
C GLN A 239 -14.03 1.70 2.46
N LYS A 240 -13.15 2.54 3.02
CA LYS A 240 -12.44 3.61 2.33
C LYS A 240 -10.92 3.40 2.45
N ALA A 241 -10.19 3.45 1.34
CA ALA A 241 -8.74 3.57 1.38
C ALA A 241 -8.32 5.00 1.73
N LEU A 242 -7.38 5.16 2.68
CA LEU A 242 -6.79 6.45 3.06
C LEU A 242 -5.50 6.73 2.30
N ALA A 243 -4.66 5.71 2.11
CA ALA A 243 -3.43 5.76 1.32
C ALA A 243 -3.17 4.42 0.63
N ALA A 244 -2.39 4.43 -0.45
CA ALA A 244 -1.90 3.24 -1.13
C ALA A 244 -0.55 3.53 -1.80
N ALA A 245 0.42 2.62 -1.67
CA ALA A 245 1.80 2.85 -2.08
C ALA A 245 2.54 1.55 -2.42
N ALA A 246 3.57 1.65 -3.25
CA ALA A 246 4.69 0.71 -3.23
C ALA A 246 5.75 1.25 -2.26
N THR A 247 6.23 0.42 -1.33
CA THR A 247 7.22 0.81 -0.32
C THR A 247 8.63 0.77 -0.88
N SER A 248 9.55 1.53 -0.28
CA SER A 248 11.00 1.41 -0.55
C SER A 248 11.69 0.23 0.18
N LEU A 249 10.95 -0.73 0.75
CA LEU A 249 11.55 -1.93 1.38
C LEU A 249 12.18 -2.89 0.35
N GLY A 250 11.61 -2.98 -0.85
CA GLY A 250 11.92 -4.02 -1.83
C GLY A 250 10.86 -5.11 -1.85
N PRO A 251 11.06 -6.22 -2.59
CA PRO A 251 10.31 -7.44 -2.38
C PRO A 251 10.56 -7.94 -0.95
N LEU A 252 9.49 -8.11 -0.18
CA LEU A 252 9.53 -8.82 1.10
C LEU A 252 9.20 -10.29 0.86
N ASP A 253 9.54 -11.16 1.80
CA ASP A 253 9.29 -12.60 1.70
C ASP A 253 8.87 -13.22 3.05
N GLY A 254 9.01 -14.54 3.18
CA GLY A 254 8.69 -15.27 4.41
C GLY A 254 9.63 -14.97 5.59
N HIS A 255 10.81 -14.36 5.37
CA HIS A 255 11.79 -14.04 6.41
C HIS A 255 11.59 -12.66 7.07
N HIS A 256 10.68 -11.86 6.53
CA HIS A 256 10.40 -10.50 6.97
C HIS A 256 9.09 -10.45 7.78
N ALA A 257 9.17 -10.02 9.03
CA ALA A 257 8.02 -9.54 9.79
C ALA A 257 7.88 -8.02 9.62
N LEU A 258 6.68 -7.48 9.81
CA LEU A 258 6.40 -6.04 9.77
C LEU A 258 5.88 -5.53 11.12
N ALA A 259 5.89 -4.22 11.30
CA ALA A 259 5.20 -3.50 12.38
C ALA A 259 4.93 -2.05 11.95
N MET A 260 4.04 -1.34 12.64
CA MET A 260 3.83 0.09 12.41
C MET A 260 3.81 0.86 13.73
N ALA A 261 4.50 1.99 13.76
CA ALA A 261 4.53 2.97 14.84
C ALA A 261 5.13 4.28 14.31
N ASP A 262 4.79 5.43 14.89
CA ASP A 262 5.52 6.68 14.62
C ASP A 262 6.96 6.54 15.16
N TRP A 263 7.94 6.43 14.27
CA TRP A 263 9.35 6.21 14.66
C TRP A 263 10.16 7.50 14.70
N ASN A 264 9.67 8.62 14.18
CA ASN A 264 10.42 9.89 14.12
C ASN A 264 9.77 11.05 14.89
N GLY A 265 8.54 10.87 15.39
CA GLY A 265 7.73 11.88 16.09
C GLY A 265 6.94 12.81 15.17
N ASP A 266 6.76 12.47 13.88
CA ASP A 266 6.04 13.30 12.89
C ASP A 266 4.51 13.09 12.89
N LYS A 267 4.03 12.10 13.65
CA LYS A 267 2.62 11.67 13.81
C LYS A 267 2.01 10.95 12.62
N HIS A 268 2.82 10.48 11.67
CA HIS A 268 2.41 9.47 10.71
C HIS A 268 3.09 8.13 11.04
N PRO A 269 2.34 7.02 11.21
CA PRO A 269 2.92 5.72 11.48
C PRO A 269 3.87 5.23 10.38
N ASP A 270 5.12 5.02 10.74
CA ASP A 270 6.16 4.48 9.88
C ASP A 270 6.03 2.96 9.74
N LEU A 271 6.48 2.39 8.62
CA LEU A 271 6.52 0.94 8.41
C LEU A 271 7.88 0.38 8.81
N LEU A 272 7.91 -0.41 9.87
CA LEU A 272 9.07 -1.19 10.28
C LEU A 272 9.04 -2.58 9.64
N SER A 273 10.21 -3.10 9.29
CA SER A 273 10.43 -4.47 8.86
C SER A 273 11.60 -5.08 9.62
N VAL A 274 11.41 -6.30 10.12
CA VAL A 274 12.37 -7.01 10.96
C VAL A 274 12.73 -8.34 10.29
N SER A 275 14.02 -8.58 10.10
CA SER A 275 14.56 -9.77 9.42
C SER A 275 15.56 -10.49 10.31
N GLY A 276 15.39 -11.81 10.44
CA GLY A 276 16.23 -12.67 11.28
C GLY A 276 17.37 -13.35 10.51
N ALA A 277 17.56 -14.64 10.78
CA ALA A 277 18.55 -15.49 10.13
C ALA A 277 18.42 -15.47 8.59
N GLY A 278 19.57 -15.41 7.92
CA GLY A 278 19.68 -15.32 6.46
C GLY A 278 20.19 -13.97 5.96
N VAL A 279 20.11 -12.90 6.76
CA VAL A 279 20.69 -11.59 6.40
C VAL A 279 22.22 -11.58 6.49
N ALA A 280 22.86 -10.74 5.67
CA ALA A 280 24.32 -10.66 5.56
C ALA A 280 25.04 -10.18 6.83
N THR A 281 24.32 -9.55 7.77
CA THR A 281 24.86 -9.07 9.06
C THR A 281 25.00 -10.19 10.10
N GLY A 282 24.38 -11.36 9.90
CA GLY A 282 24.37 -12.48 10.85
C GLY A 282 23.61 -12.18 12.15
N LYS A 283 22.79 -11.12 12.17
CA LYS A 283 22.03 -10.62 13.32
C LYS A 283 20.56 -10.41 12.95
N THR A 284 19.73 -10.09 13.93
CA THR A 284 18.41 -9.50 13.65
C THR A 284 18.60 -8.07 13.12
N GLU A 285 18.05 -7.77 11.95
CA GLU A 285 18.12 -6.47 11.27
C GLU A 285 16.74 -5.78 11.30
N VAL A 286 16.72 -4.45 11.47
CA VAL A 286 15.52 -3.61 11.40
C VAL A 286 15.68 -2.57 10.31
N ARG A 287 14.66 -2.43 9.47
CA ARG A 287 14.54 -1.40 8.42
C ARG A 287 13.24 -0.63 8.62
N ILE A 288 13.27 0.70 8.46
CA ILE A 288 12.14 1.58 8.77
C ILE A 288 11.91 2.56 7.63
N ILE A 289 10.69 2.62 7.10
CA ILE A 289 10.28 3.48 5.99
C ILE A 289 9.25 4.49 6.46
N ASN A 290 9.43 5.76 6.09
CA ASN A 290 8.60 6.85 6.58
C ASN A 290 7.17 6.85 6.02
N GLY A 291 6.19 6.89 6.92
CA GLY A 291 4.76 6.95 6.61
C GLY A 291 4.36 8.26 5.94
N ALA A 292 4.81 9.41 6.45
CA ALA A 292 4.49 10.73 5.91
C ALA A 292 4.90 10.91 4.43
N THR A 293 5.98 10.24 3.98
CA THR A 293 6.41 10.17 2.56
C THR A 293 5.66 9.12 1.74
N ASN A 294 4.50 8.64 2.20
CA ASN A 294 3.72 7.55 1.59
C ASN A 294 4.58 6.29 1.35
N PHE A 295 5.43 5.95 2.31
CA PHE A 295 6.40 4.85 2.27
C PHE A 295 7.50 4.97 1.19
N GLY A 296 7.82 6.17 0.73
CA GLY A 296 8.89 6.42 -0.23
C GLY A 296 10.31 6.46 0.37
N SER A 297 10.46 6.96 1.60
CA SER A 297 11.79 7.27 2.19
C SER A 297 12.23 6.29 3.28
N LEU A 298 13.45 5.77 3.17
CA LEU A 298 14.13 4.98 4.22
C LEU A 298 14.60 5.90 5.36
N LEU A 299 14.13 5.66 6.59
CA LEU A 299 14.59 6.34 7.81
C LEU A 299 15.78 5.63 8.46
N LEU A 300 15.78 4.30 8.46
CA LEU A 300 16.80 3.49 9.12
C LEU A 300 16.99 2.13 8.43
N THR A 301 18.24 1.68 8.35
CA THR A 301 18.62 0.26 8.28
C THR A 301 19.66 0.03 9.37
N THR A 302 19.45 -0.93 10.28
CA THR A 302 20.44 -1.25 11.32
C THR A 302 20.39 -2.71 11.74
N ALA A 303 21.55 -3.29 12.08
CA ALA A 303 21.63 -4.56 12.78
C ALA A 303 21.51 -4.31 14.28
N THR A 304 20.58 -4.98 14.95
CA THR A 304 20.28 -4.78 16.38
C THR A 304 21.41 -5.31 17.29
N VAL A 305 21.25 -5.17 18.60
CA VAL A 305 22.10 -5.84 19.60
C VAL A 305 21.99 -7.37 19.49
N LEU A 306 20.81 -7.90 19.10
CA LEU A 306 20.48 -9.32 19.12
C LEU A 306 21.26 -10.16 18.10
N GLY A 307 21.42 -11.45 18.42
CA GLY A 307 21.79 -12.46 17.44
C GLY A 307 20.68 -12.69 16.38
N PRO A 308 20.86 -13.67 15.48
CA PRO A 308 19.86 -13.96 14.44
C PRO A 308 18.65 -14.69 15.05
N THR A 309 17.46 -14.09 14.91
CA THR A 309 16.16 -14.72 15.21
C THR A 309 15.69 -15.62 14.07
N ASP A 310 14.65 -16.43 14.30
CA ASP A 310 14.10 -17.38 13.32
C ASP A 310 12.57 -17.50 13.44
N GLU A 311 11.94 -18.47 12.78
CA GLU A 311 10.49 -18.67 12.78
C GLU A 311 9.88 -18.91 14.19
N ARG A 312 10.70 -19.26 15.18
CA ARG A 312 10.30 -19.39 16.60
C ARG A 312 10.19 -18.03 17.30
N SER A 313 10.56 -16.94 16.63
CA SER A 313 10.47 -15.56 17.11
C SER A 313 9.24 -14.85 16.54
N ALA A 314 8.74 -13.87 17.28
CA ALA A 314 7.70 -12.93 16.85
C ALA A 314 8.05 -11.52 17.37
N TYR A 315 7.68 -10.46 16.64
CA TYR A 315 8.16 -9.09 16.87
C TYR A 315 7.01 -8.09 16.99
N ALA A 316 7.03 -7.24 18.02
CA ALA A 316 6.15 -6.07 18.23
C ALA A 316 6.98 -4.79 18.33
N VAL A 317 6.30 -3.65 18.19
CA VAL A 317 6.89 -2.32 18.32
C VAL A 317 6.00 -1.42 19.18
N ALA A 318 6.54 -0.85 20.26
CA ALA A 318 5.91 0.15 21.12
C ALA A 318 6.97 0.86 21.98
N ASP A 319 6.69 2.09 22.40
CA ASP A 319 7.48 2.79 23.42
C ASP A 319 7.34 2.07 24.78
N TRP A 320 8.35 1.27 25.15
CA TRP A 320 8.33 0.43 26.35
C TRP A 320 8.97 1.14 27.56
N ASN A 321 9.97 1.98 27.31
CA ASN A 321 10.68 2.73 28.36
C ASN A 321 10.00 4.09 28.71
N ALA A 322 9.04 4.55 27.90
CA ALA A 322 8.35 5.85 27.95
C ALA A 322 9.25 7.07 27.59
N ASP A 323 10.19 6.91 26.66
CA ASP A 323 11.07 7.98 26.16
C ASP A 323 10.56 8.70 24.90
N GLY A 324 9.48 8.20 24.28
CA GLY A 324 8.90 8.72 23.05
C GLY A 324 9.46 8.09 21.76
N ARG A 325 10.24 7.00 21.86
CA ARG A 325 10.71 6.21 20.70
C ARG A 325 10.18 4.78 20.76
N PRO A 326 9.66 4.20 19.67
CA PRO A 326 9.21 2.81 19.69
C PRO A 326 10.35 1.80 19.83
N ASP A 327 10.30 0.99 20.89
CA ASP A 327 11.20 -0.13 21.16
C ASP A 327 10.77 -1.40 20.38
N LEU A 328 11.72 -2.30 20.13
CA LEU A 328 11.46 -3.60 19.50
C LEU A 328 11.28 -4.69 20.57
N VAL A 329 10.07 -5.23 20.69
CA VAL A 329 9.74 -6.36 21.58
C VAL A 329 9.83 -7.67 20.79
N VAL A 330 10.71 -8.59 21.20
CA VAL A 330 10.95 -9.88 20.56
C VAL A 330 10.56 -11.03 21.49
N VAL A 331 9.56 -11.81 21.09
CA VAL A 331 9.05 -12.97 21.82
C VAL A 331 9.61 -14.24 21.18
N GLN A 332 10.44 -14.99 21.90
CA GLN A 332 10.90 -16.31 21.47
C GLN A 332 10.00 -17.39 22.07
N LYS A 333 9.19 -18.03 21.21
CA LYS A 333 8.16 -19.01 21.56
C LYS A 333 8.74 -20.30 22.15
N SER A 334 9.79 -20.83 21.50
CA SER A 334 10.34 -22.16 21.78
C SER A 334 11.83 -22.28 21.48
N GLY A 335 12.44 -23.40 21.90
CA GLY A 335 13.87 -23.67 21.74
C GLY A 335 14.77 -22.69 22.52
N THR A 336 14.22 -22.15 23.59
CA THR A 336 14.76 -21.19 24.55
C THR A 336 15.66 -21.85 25.59
N ALA A 337 16.54 -21.07 26.23
CA ALA A 337 17.47 -21.61 27.23
C ALA A 337 16.76 -22.01 28.53
N SER A 338 15.70 -21.29 28.90
CA SER A 338 14.83 -21.59 30.05
C SER A 338 13.80 -22.70 29.81
N GLY A 339 13.60 -23.12 28.56
CA GLY A 339 12.49 -24.01 28.18
C GLY A 339 11.09 -23.37 28.27
N LYS A 340 11.01 -22.05 28.48
CA LYS A 340 9.77 -21.25 28.51
C LYS A 340 9.68 -20.30 27.32
N THR A 341 8.58 -19.57 27.16
CA THR A 341 8.56 -18.39 26.28
C THR A 341 9.44 -17.29 26.87
N GLU A 342 10.40 -16.78 26.10
CA GLU A 342 11.34 -15.71 26.50
C GLU A 342 11.00 -14.40 25.78
N VAL A 343 11.21 -13.26 26.45
CA VAL A 343 11.00 -11.91 25.92
C VAL A 343 12.30 -11.12 26.01
N ARG A 344 12.67 -10.50 24.89
CA ARG A 344 13.78 -9.53 24.78
C ARG A 344 13.24 -8.21 24.25
N ILE A 345 13.65 -7.10 24.83
CA ILE A 345 13.19 -5.76 24.41
C ILE A 345 14.40 -4.90 24.10
N VAL A 346 14.42 -4.31 22.91
CA VAL A 346 15.58 -3.62 22.34
C VAL A 346 15.26 -2.15 22.11
N ASP A 347 16.12 -1.30 22.66
CA ASP A 347 15.95 0.13 22.86
C ASP A 347 15.92 0.92 21.53
N GLY A 348 14.80 1.55 21.21
CA GLY A 348 14.59 2.32 19.99
C GLY A 348 15.47 3.57 19.92
N ALA A 349 15.60 4.31 21.02
CA ALA A 349 16.40 5.54 21.08
C ALA A 349 17.89 5.32 20.74
N SER A 350 18.44 4.17 21.13
CA SER A 350 19.80 3.72 20.78
C SER A 350 19.99 3.28 19.33
N ASN A 351 18.93 3.29 18.51
CA ASN A 351 18.83 2.59 17.21
C ASN A 351 19.06 1.07 17.36
N PHE A 352 18.35 0.48 18.33
CA PHE A 352 18.33 -0.95 18.67
C PHE A 352 19.69 -1.55 19.08
N GLN A 353 20.59 -0.73 19.65
CA GLN A 353 21.92 -1.18 20.12
C GLN A 353 21.97 -1.53 21.61
N GLN A 354 20.98 -1.11 22.39
CA GLN A 354 20.85 -1.42 23.83
C GLN A 354 19.70 -2.40 24.08
N LEU A 355 19.87 -3.26 25.09
CA LEU A 355 18.88 -4.24 25.53
C LEU A 355 18.24 -3.74 26.84
N LEU A 356 16.92 -3.57 26.84
CA LEU A 356 16.13 -3.11 28.00
C LEU A 356 15.68 -4.26 28.89
N VAL A 357 15.29 -5.38 28.28
CA VAL A 357 14.81 -6.58 28.95
C VAL A 357 15.36 -7.83 28.25
N ASP A 358 15.74 -8.84 29.01
CA ASP A 358 15.97 -10.22 28.55
C ASP A 358 15.54 -11.17 29.68
N THR A 359 14.43 -11.87 29.51
CA THR A 359 13.87 -12.72 30.58
C THR A 359 12.97 -13.85 30.07
N ALA A 360 12.93 -14.94 30.82
CA ALA A 360 11.90 -15.97 30.67
C ALA A 360 10.59 -15.52 31.31
N THR A 361 9.47 -15.65 30.62
CA THR A 361 8.16 -15.24 31.13
C THR A 361 7.58 -16.26 32.14
N VAL A 362 6.41 -15.96 32.69
CA VAL A 362 5.60 -16.92 33.45
C VAL A 362 5.07 -18.07 32.57
N LEU A 363 4.89 -17.83 31.27
CA LEU A 363 4.31 -18.79 30.32
C LEU A 363 5.22 -20.02 30.14
N GLY A 364 4.60 -21.15 29.79
CA GLY A 364 5.34 -22.31 29.29
C GLY A 364 5.99 -22.05 27.92
N PRO A 365 6.61 -23.06 27.30
CA PRO A 365 6.98 -22.98 25.89
C PRO A 365 5.70 -22.80 25.06
N THR A 366 5.72 -21.85 24.14
CA THR A 366 4.64 -21.61 23.17
C THR A 366 5.06 -22.07 21.78
N ASP A 367 4.13 -22.02 20.83
CA ASP A 367 4.33 -22.42 19.44
C ASP A 367 3.49 -21.54 18.52
N ASP A 368 3.45 -21.83 17.22
CA ASP A 368 2.76 -20.99 16.24
C ASP A 368 1.26 -20.82 16.48
N ARG A 369 0.63 -21.67 17.30
CA ARG A 369 -0.77 -21.49 17.72
C ARG A 369 -0.97 -20.22 18.55
N TYR A 370 0.10 -19.64 19.07
CA TYR A 370 0.11 -18.36 19.79
C TYR A 370 0.47 -17.21 18.86
N GLN A 371 -0.31 -16.14 18.98
CA GLN A 371 0.05 -14.80 18.54
C GLN A 371 0.14 -13.92 19.79
N PHE A 372 0.83 -12.79 19.67
CA PHE A 372 1.13 -11.94 20.82
C PHE A 372 0.75 -10.49 20.49
N SER A 373 0.71 -9.61 21.48
CA SER A 373 0.60 -8.15 21.33
C SER A 373 1.18 -7.47 22.56
N VAL A 374 1.37 -6.15 22.50
CA VAL A 374 1.88 -5.36 23.63
C VAL A 374 0.88 -4.23 23.89
N ALA A 375 0.33 -4.18 25.10
CA ALA A 375 -0.68 -3.21 25.52
C ALA A 375 -0.80 -3.16 27.05
N ASP A 376 -1.26 -2.05 27.63
CA ASP A 376 -1.56 -1.96 29.07
C ASP A 376 -2.84 -2.77 29.39
N GLY A 377 -2.67 -4.00 29.87
CA GLY A 377 -3.77 -4.96 30.08
C GLY A 377 -4.42 -4.88 31.46
N ASN A 378 -3.75 -4.24 32.43
CA ASN A 378 -4.19 -4.13 33.81
C ASN A 378 -4.60 -2.69 34.22
N ALA A 379 -4.32 -1.70 33.37
CA ALA A 379 -4.48 -0.26 33.56
C ALA A 379 -3.56 0.36 34.65
N ASP A 380 -2.36 -0.18 34.84
CA ASP A 380 -1.34 0.34 35.77
C ASP A 380 -0.40 1.40 35.15
N GLY A 381 -0.48 1.60 33.83
CA GLY A 381 0.35 2.56 33.09
C GLY A 381 1.64 1.97 32.52
N ARG A 382 1.82 0.65 32.57
CA ARG A 382 2.90 -0.10 31.90
C ARG A 382 2.31 -1.01 30.83
N LEU A 383 3.15 -1.42 29.89
CA LEU A 383 2.75 -2.34 28.84
C LEU A 383 2.92 -3.79 29.33
N ASP A 384 1.91 -4.62 29.09
CA ASP A 384 1.91 -6.06 29.31
C ASP A 384 2.18 -6.81 27.99
N LEU A 385 2.61 -8.07 28.09
CA LEU A 385 2.59 -8.99 26.95
C LEU A 385 1.24 -9.71 26.92
N VAL A 386 0.43 -9.42 25.91
CA VAL A 386 -0.80 -10.17 25.61
C VAL A 386 -0.43 -11.37 24.75
N ALA A 387 -0.94 -12.56 25.09
CA ALA A 387 -0.72 -13.82 24.38
C ALA A 387 -2.07 -14.46 24.03
N ALA A 388 -2.40 -14.52 22.75
CA ALA A 388 -3.64 -15.07 22.22
C ALA A 388 -3.38 -16.41 21.51
N GLN A 389 -3.87 -17.52 22.07
CA GLN A 389 -3.85 -18.81 21.39
C GLN A 389 -5.03 -18.88 20.42
N THR A 390 -4.76 -18.93 19.11
CA THR A 390 -5.76 -18.84 18.04
C THR A 390 -6.18 -20.19 17.47
N THR A 391 -5.43 -21.27 17.71
CA THR A 391 -5.76 -22.63 17.25
C THR A 391 -5.38 -23.70 18.28
N GLY A 392 -6.00 -24.89 18.20
CA GLY A 392 -5.73 -26.00 19.12
C GLY A 392 -6.03 -25.72 20.61
N THR A 393 -6.96 -24.81 20.87
CA THR A 393 -7.45 -24.36 22.19
C THR A 393 -8.49 -25.32 22.77
N ALA A 394 -8.53 -25.49 24.09
CA ALA A 394 -9.45 -26.43 24.74
C ALA A 394 -10.93 -26.01 24.60
N SER A 395 -11.21 -24.71 24.66
CA SER A 395 -12.54 -24.11 24.49
C SER A 395 -13.04 -24.09 23.04
N LYS A 396 -12.16 -24.35 22.05
CA LYS A 396 -12.37 -24.12 20.61
C LYS A 396 -12.64 -22.64 20.24
N LYS A 397 -12.25 -21.72 21.12
CA LYS A 397 -12.29 -20.26 20.92
C LYS A 397 -10.90 -19.66 21.13
N VAL A 398 -10.68 -18.42 20.69
CA VAL A 398 -9.42 -17.72 20.99
C VAL A 398 -9.32 -17.52 22.50
N GLU A 399 -8.25 -18.05 23.09
CA GLU A 399 -7.95 -17.99 24.52
C GLU A 399 -6.81 -16.99 24.75
N VAL A 400 -7.05 -15.95 25.56
CA VAL A 400 -6.13 -14.82 25.75
C VAL A 400 -5.58 -14.80 27.17
N GLN A 401 -4.27 -14.67 27.32
CA GLN A 401 -3.58 -14.49 28.59
C GLN A 401 -2.81 -13.17 28.56
N VAL A 402 -2.70 -12.50 29.70
CA VAL A 402 -1.95 -11.24 29.84
C VAL A 402 -0.86 -11.44 30.88
N VAL A 403 0.38 -11.16 30.48
CA VAL A 403 1.60 -11.37 31.28
C VAL A 403 2.11 -10.01 31.75
N ASP A 404 2.08 -9.83 33.07
CA ASP A 404 2.34 -8.59 33.82
C ASP A 404 3.74 -8.04 33.54
N GLY A 405 3.83 -6.94 32.78
CA GLY A 405 5.08 -6.27 32.43
C GLY A 405 5.77 -5.61 33.63
N ALA A 406 4.99 -5.05 34.56
CA ALA A 406 5.48 -4.48 35.82
C ALA A 406 6.20 -5.54 36.69
N SER A 407 5.84 -6.81 36.57
CA SER A 407 6.49 -7.95 37.23
C SER A 407 7.73 -8.49 36.52
N SER A 408 8.22 -7.82 35.47
CA SER A 408 9.23 -8.37 34.55
C SER A 408 8.78 -9.70 33.93
N PHE A 409 7.51 -9.76 33.53
CA PHE A 409 6.81 -10.91 32.95
C PHE A 409 6.71 -12.17 33.85
N GLN A 410 6.91 -12.05 35.16
CA GLN A 410 6.89 -13.19 36.10
C GLN A 410 5.49 -13.57 36.62
N LYS A 411 4.45 -12.80 36.29
CA LYS A 411 3.06 -13.08 36.69
C LYS A 411 2.09 -13.02 35.51
N LEU A 412 0.93 -13.64 35.68
CA LEU A 412 -0.26 -13.35 34.88
C LEU A 412 -1.09 -12.28 35.59
N VAL A 413 -1.68 -11.36 34.82
CA VAL A 413 -2.64 -10.36 35.33
C VAL A 413 -3.94 -11.03 35.82
N GLY A 414 -4.29 -12.19 35.26
CA GLY A 414 -5.48 -12.95 35.63
C GLY A 414 -5.54 -14.35 34.99
N PRO A 415 -6.66 -15.06 35.15
CA PRO A 415 -6.90 -16.31 34.41
C PRO A 415 -7.06 -16.04 32.90
N ALA A 416 -6.91 -17.08 32.08
CA ALA A 416 -7.12 -16.98 30.64
C ALA A 416 -8.57 -16.57 30.29
N VAL A 417 -8.70 -15.53 29.47
CA VAL A 417 -9.98 -15.01 28.97
C VAL A 417 -10.39 -15.81 27.73
N ILE A 418 -11.56 -16.45 27.80
CA ILE A 418 -12.14 -17.18 26.66
C ILE A 418 -13.05 -16.21 25.89
N SER A 419 -12.60 -15.77 24.72
CA SER A 419 -13.28 -14.75 23.92
C SER A 419 -14.62 -15.21 23.31
N ALA A 420 -15.29 -14.33 22.57
CA ALA A 420 -16.42 -14.69 21.72
C ALA A 420 -16.00 -15.44 20.44
N GLU A 421 -14.77 -15.26 19.94
CA GLU A 421 -14.36 -15.69 18.59
C GLU A 421 -13.92 -17.16 18.52
N PRO A 422 -14.36 -17.95 17.52
CA PRO A 422 -13.89 -19.31 17.32
C PRO A 422 -12.40 -19.38 16.97
N ALA A 423 -11.70 -20.38 17.52
CA ALA A 423 -10.32 -20.70 17.18
C ALA A 423 -10.25 -21.38 15.80
N ARG A 424 -9.37 -20.91 14.92
CA ARG A 424 -9.26 -21.35 13.52
C ARG A 424 -7.99 -20.87 12.83
N ASP A 425 -7.49 -21.65 11.88
CA ASP A 425 -6.33 -21.30 11.07
C ASP A 425 -6.59 -20.06 10.18
N GLY A 426 -5.53 -19.29 9.91
CA GLY A 426 -5.61 -18.06 9.10
C GLY A 426 -6.29 -16.86 9.80
N LEU A 427 -6.56 -16.97 11.11
CA LEU A 427 -6.97 -15.85 11.96
C LEU A 427 -5.71 -15.12 12.47
N GLU A 428 -5.59 -13.84 12.16
CA GLU A 428 -4.65 -12.91 12.82
C GLU A 428 -5.36 -12.18 13.97
N VAL A 429 -4.61 -11.85 15.03
CA VAL A 429 -5.14 -11.31 16.28
C VAL A 429 -4.20 -10.28 16.86
N SER A 430 -4.74 -9.15 17.29
CA SER A 430 -4.03 -8.05 17.97
C SER A 430 -4.81 -7.58 19.19
N ALA A 431 -4.09 -7.09 20.20
CA ALA A 431 -4.67 -6.30 21.29
C ALA A 431 -4.44 -4.80 21.06
N ALA A 432 -5.48 -3.99 21.19
CA ALA A 432 -5.41 -2.53 21.10
C ALA A 432 -6.65 -1.91 21.75
N ASP A 433 -6.53 -0.78 22.43
CA ASP A 433 -7.72 0.01 22.81
C ASP A 433 -8.36 0.58 21.52
N TRP A 434 -9.54 0.08 21.15
CA TRP A 434 -10.29 0.50 19.97
C TRP A 434 -11.28 1.63 20.30
N ASN A 435 -11.81 1.62 21.53
CA ASN A 435 -12.96 2.42 21.93
C ASN A 435 -12.62 3.62 22.86
N ALA A 436 -11.36 3.72 23.29
CA ALA A 436 -10.78 4.67 24.24
C ALA A 436 -11.22 4.53 25.72
N ASP A 437 -11.68 3.35 26.16
CA ASP A 437 -12.06 3.06 27.55
C ASP A 437 -10.90 2.62 28.47
N LYS A 438 -9.70 2.46 27.90
CA LYS A 438 -8.46 1.98 28.55
C LYS A 438 -8.50 0.50 28.95
N ARG A 439 -9.20 -0.33 28.19
CA ARG A 439 -8.97 -1.78 28.12
C ARG A 439 -8.52 -2.15 26.70
N PRO A 440 -7.50 -3.01 26.54
CA PRO A 440 -7.18 -3.54 25.23
C PRO A 440 -8.34 -4.41 24.71
N ASP A 441 -8.97 -3.95 23.64
CA ASP A 441 -9.90 -4.74 22.84
C ASP A 441 -9.12 -5.76 22.01
N LEU A 442 -9.75 -6.92 21.71
CA LEU A 442 -9.15 -7.92 20.84
C LEU A 442 -9.67 -7.73 19.41
N VAL A 443 -8.78 -7.26 18.53
CA VAL A 443 -9.06 -7.14 17.10
C VAL A 443 -8.64 -8.44 16.41
N THR A 444 -9.54 -9.07 15.66
CA THR A 444 -9.29 -10.34 14.96
C THR A 444 -9.56 -10.19 13.47
N VAL A 445 -8.61 -10.60 12.63
CA VAL A 445 -8.65 -10.50 11.16
C VAL A 445 -8.67 -11.90 10.56
N GLN A 446 -9.78 -12.28 9.93
CA GLN A 446 -9.86 -13.50 9.11
C GLN A 446 -9.58 -13.15 7.65
N LYS A 447 -8.38 -13.50 7.17
CA LYS A 447 -7.91 -13.18 5.80
C LYS A 447 -8.79 -13.77 4.70
N SER A 448 -9.09 -15.07 4.82
CA SER A 448 -9.77 -15.88 3.81
C SER A 448 -10.72 -16.92 4.44
N GLY A 449 -11.49 -17.63 3.62
CA GLY A 449 -12.49 -18.61 4.09
C GLY A 449 -13.74 -17.98 4.72
N THR A 450 -13.96 -16.70 4.47
CA THR A 450 -15.06 -15.89 5.00
C THR A 450 -16.35 -16.05 4.20
N ALA A 451 -17.50 -15.86 4.84
CA ALA A 451 -18.81 -15.94 4.16
C ALA A 451 -19.01 -14.78 3.15
N SER A 452 -18.31 -13.67 3.35
CA SER A 452 -18.29 -12.50 2.47
C SER A 452 -17.31 -12.61 1.29
N GLY A 453 -16.42 -13.60 1.25
CA GLY A 453 -15.36 -13.70 0.25
C GLY A 453 -14.30 -12.59 0.32
N LYS A 454 -14.27 -11.85 1.43
CA LYS A 454 -13.37 -10.72 1.72
C LYS A 454 -12.65 -10.92 3.06
N THR A 455 -11.62 -10.13 3.34
CA THR A 455 -11.05 -10.08 4.69
C THR A 455 -12.13 -9.61 5.67
N GLU A 456 -12.41 -10.38 6.73
CA GLU A 456 -13.37 -10.01 7.78
C GLU A 456 -12.62 -9.60 9.05
N VAL A 457 -12.91 -8.41 9.57
CA VAL A 457 -12.36 -7.91 10.83
C VAL A 457 -13.45 -7.83 11.88
N ARG A 458 -13.11 -8.23 13.10
CA ARG A 458 -13.96 -8.11 14.29
C ARG A 458 -13.18 -7.45 15.40
N VAL A 459 -13.90 -6.72 16.24
CA VAL A 459 -13.40 -6.13 17.47
C VAL A 459 -14.22 -6.70 18.61
N LEU A 460 -13.54 -7.28 19.61
CA LEU A 460 -14.13 -7.79 20.84
C LEU A 460 -13.72 -6.93 22.03
N ASP A 461 -14.73 -6.57 22.79
CA ASP A 461 -14.68 -5.58 23.87
C ASP A 461 -13.88 -6.07 25.09
N GLY A 462 -12.77 -5.40 25.41
CA GLY A 462 -11.91 -5.69 26.55
C GLY A 462 -12.63 -5.55 27.90
N ALA A 463 -13.41 -4.49 28.09
CA ALA A 463 -14.22 -4.26 29.29
C ALA A 463 -15.34 -5.30 29.48
N SER A 464 -15.77 -5.99 28.42
CA SER A 464 -16.70 -7.13 28.48
C SER A 464 -16.05 -8.49 28.77
N GLY A 465 -14.73 -8.54 28.93
CA GLY A 465 -13.98 -9.81 28.95
C GLY A 465 -14.00 -10.51 27.59
N LEU A 466 -13.93 -9.73 26.49
CA LEU A 466 -13.95 -10.20 25.11
C LEU A 466 -15.22 -10.97 24.70
N THR A 467 -16.35 -10.72 25.36
CA THR A 467 -17.64 -11.39 25.10
C THR A 467 -18.59 -10.59 24.21
N ARG A 468 -18.56 -9.26 24.27
CA ARG A 468 -19.29 -8.34 23.39
C ARG A 468 -18.42 -8.02 22.16
N SER A 469 -19.06 -7.89 20.99
CA SER A 469 -18.39 -7.39 19.78
C SER A 469 -18.75 -5.92 19.57
N LEU A 470 -17.75 -5.08 19.34
CA LEU A 470 -17.91 -3.65 19.05
C LEU A 470 -18.13 -3.43 17.54
N ALA A 471 -17.37 -4.16 16.72
CA ALA A 471 -17.49 -4.13 15.27
C ALA A 471 -17.34 -5.54 14.67
N LYS A 472 -18.03 -5.78 13.56
CA LYS A 472 -17.83 -6.91 12.64
C LYS A 472 -18.08 -6.43 11.22
N VAL A 473 -17.04 -6.37 10.39
CA VAL A 473 -17.10 -5.84 9.02
C VAL A 473 -16.24 -6.64 8.05
N SER A 474 -16.62 -6.64 6.78
CA SER A 474 -15.79 -7.09 5.67
C SER A 474 -15.10 -5.89 5.06
N THR A 475 -13.79 -5.95 4.78
CA THR A 475 -13.03 -4.82 4.19
C THR A 475 -13.56 -4.37 2.82
N ALA A 476 -13.14 -3.19 2.34
CA ALA A 476 -13.31 -2.82 0.93
C ALA A 476 -12.62 -3.83 0.00
N GLN A 477 -11.40 -4.22 0.34
CA GLN A 477 -10.54 -5.10 -0.45
C GLN A 477 -11.01 -6.57 -0.52
N PRO A 478 -10.54 -7.36 -1.50
CA PRO A 478 -10.73 -8.81 -1.56
C PRO A 478 -10.21 -9.56 -0.32
N ALA A 479 -10.44 -10.88 -0.28
CA ALA A 479 -9.79 -11.75 0.69
C ALA A 479 -8.27 -11.69 0.53
N THR A 480 -7.57 -11.51 1.65
CA THR A 480 -6.11 -11.57 1.73
C THR A 480 -5.63 -13.02 1.83
N ASP A 481 -4.35 -13.26 1.57
CA ASP A 481 -3.72 -14.58 1.60
C ASP A 481 -2.33 -14.49 2.25
N ASP A 482 -1.56 -15.58 2.25
CA ASP A 482 -0.24 -15.69 2.90
C ASP A 482 0.82 -14.73 2.31
N ARG A 483 0.52 -14.05 1.20
CA ARG A 483 1.35 -12.99 0.61
C ARG A 483 1.11 -11.63 1.26
N HIS A 484 0.11 -11.50 2.13
CA HIS A 484 -0.32 -10.26 2.75
C HIS A 484 -0.11 -10.31 4.27
N GLU A 485 0.24 -9.16 4.84
CA GLU A 485 0.27 -8.87 6.28
C GLU A 485 -0.87 -7.90 6.60
N VAL A 486 -1.52 -8.01 7.76
CA VAL A 486 -2.54 -7.02 8.18
C VAL A 486 -2.16 -6.42 9.53
N LEU A 487 -1.76 -5.15 9.48
CA LEU A 487 -1.36 -4.32 10.60
C LEU A 487 -2.54 -3.44 11.05
N LEU A 488 -2.53 -3.04 12.32
CA LEU A 488 -3.38 -2.00 12.87
C LEU A 488 -2.51 -0.78 13.19
N THR A 489 -3.07 0.41 13.01
CA THR A 489 -2.37 1.66 13.27
C THR A 489 -3.39 2.80 13.50
N ASP A 490 -2.94 4.05 13.60
CA ASP A 490 -3.79 5.24 13.54
C ASP A 490 -3.16 6.19 12.52
N TRP A 491 -3.54 6.06 11.24
CA TRP A 491 -2.80 6.66 10.13
C TRP A 491 -3.16 8.12 9.91
N ASN A 492 -4.36 8.52 10.32
CA ASN A 492 -4.91 9.86 10.16
C ASN A 492 -4.93 10.67 11.47
N ALA A 493 -4.56 10.07 12.61
CA ALA A 493 -4.61 10.63 13.95
C ALA A 493 -6.03 11.04 14.42
N ASP A 494 -7.07 10.28 14.00
CA ASP A 494 -8.45 10.50 14.46
C ASP A 494 -8.82 9.74 15.75
N GLY A 495 -7.96 8.81 16.19
CA GLY A 495 -8.11 8.02 17.41
C GLY A 495 -8.60 6.58 17.17
N HIS A 496 -9.21 6.30 16.01
CA HIS A 496 -9.70 4.97 15.68
C HIS A 496 -8.62 4.09 15.02
N PRO A 497 -8.67 2.74 15.17
CA PRO A 497 -7.67 1.89 14.56
C PRO A 497 -7.91 1.65 13.07
N ASP A 498 -7.04 2.19 12.23
CA ASP A 498 -6.95 1.91 10.79
C ASP A 498 -6.31 0.53 10.52
N LEU A 499 -6.60 -0.08 9.37
CA LEU A 499 -5.90 -1.29 8.89
C LEU A 499 -4.88 -0.95 7.81
N ALA A 500 -3.63 -1.33 8.01
CA ALA A 500 -2.61 -1.33 6.96
C ALA A 500 -2.44 -2.75 6.39
N VAL A 501 -2.96 -2.98 5.19
CA VAL A 501 -2.81 -4.23 4.45
C VAL A 501 -1.56 -4.16 3.58
N VAL A 502 -0.57 -5.00 3.86
CA VAL A 502 0.73 -4.99 3.16
C VAL A 502 0.93 -6.26 2.37
N GLN A 503 0.86 -6.17 1.04
CA GLN A 503 1.20 -7.29 0.17
C GLN A 503 2.73 -7.40 0.04
N LYS A 504 3.32 -8.39 0.70
CA LYS A 504 4.77 -8.67 0.73
C LYS A 504 5.28 -9.24 -0.59
N THR A 505 4.56 -10.19 -1.20
CA THR A 505 4.99 -10.93 -2.40
C THR A 505 3.96 -10.94 -3.54
N GLY A 506 4.43 -11.12 -4.78
CA GLY A 506 3.56 -11.24 -5.96
C GLY A 506 2.78 -9.96 -6.29
N THR A 507 3.32 -8.82 -5.89
CA THR A 507 2.85 -7.46 -6.21
C THR A 507 3.10 -7.12 -7.69
N ALA A 508 2.45 -6.07 -8.20
CA ALA A 508 2.63 -5.67 -9.59
C ALA A 508 3.95 -4.91 -9.80
N SER A 509 4.36 -4.10 -8.83
CA SER A 509 5.64 -3.39 -8.82
C SER A 509 6.86 -4.30 -8.62
N GLY A 510 6.69 -5.46 -7.97
CA GLY A 510 7.79 -6.28 -7.46
C GLY A 510 8.41 -5.76 -6.15
N TRP A 511 7.84 -4.72 -5.55
CA TRP A 511 8.14 -4.20 -4.21
C TRP A 511 6.94 -4.49 -3.30
N ALA A 512 7.09 -4.49 -1.97
CA ALA A 512 5.94 -4.65 -1.09
C ALA A 512 4.99 -3.44 -1.20
N GLU A 513 3.69 -3.71 -1.34
CA GLU A 513 2.65 -2.69 -1.58
C GLU A 513 1.73 -2.56 -0.34
N VAL A 514 1.56 -1.35 0.18
CA VAL A 514 0.70 -1.04 1.34
C VAL A 514 -0.62 -0.42 0.87
N THR A 515 -1.73 -0.77 1.50
CA THR A 515 -2.97 0.01 1.47
C THR A 515 -3.49 0.23 2.88
N ILE A 516 -3.76 1.48 3.24
CA ILE A 516 -4.41 1.87 4.49
C ILE A 516 -5.92 1.91 4.26
N LEU A 517 -6.70 1.25 5.10
CA LEU A 517 -8.16 1.29 5.12
C LEU A 517 -8.63 1.99 6.41
N GLY A 518 -9.44 3.03 6.24
CA GLY A 518 -9.91 3.89 7.35
C GLY A 518 -10.85 3.16 8.31
N GLY A 519 -10.71 3.39 9.63
CA GLY A 519 -11.55 2.82 10.70
C GLY A 519 -13.01 3.29 10.78
#